data_AF-A0A3S0L1A6-F1
#
_entry.id   AF-A0A3S0L1A6-F1
#
_cell.length_a   1.000
_cell.length_b   1.000
_cell.length_c   1.000
_cell.angle_alpha   90.00
_cell.angle_beta   90.00
_cell.angle_gamma   90.00
#
_symmetry.space_group_name_H-M   'P 1'
#
loop_
_entity.id
_entity.type
_entity.pdbx_description
1 polymer ?
#
loop_
_entity_poly.entity_id
_entity_poly.type
_entity_poly.pdbx_seq_one_letter_code
_entity_poly.pdbx_strand_id
1 'polypeptide(L)'
;MAVIYVARSAALTAWASDVGQGKHSFKLGVAEDEASMKAAIAAGWGGESDWKLVLSQSADGVTEDEALARLTRREKTIDPGYYPRLKGATGIFRVSVANVQRSLLMAQAMDPDQPMTDVKVKPKDIAAYLIRNALA
;
A
#
# COMPACT_ATOMS: atom_id res chain seq x y z
N MET A 1 -10.57 6.75 15.97
CA MET A 1 -9.19 6.31 16.23
C MET A 1 -8.51 6.26 14.89
N ALA A 2 -7.30 6.81 14.77
CA ALA A 2 -6.63 6.93 13.49
C ALA A 2 -6.45 5.55 12.85
N VAL A 3 -6.62 5.49 11.53
CA VAL A 3 -6.60 4.25 10.75
C VAL A 3 -5.60 4.40 9.62
N ILE A 4 -4.60 3.53 9.60
CA ILE A 4 -3.74 3.34 8.44
C ILE A 4 -4.40 2.35 7.50
N TYR A 5 -4.42 2.65 6.21
CA TYR A 5 -5.13 1.84 5.23
C TYR A 5 -4.37 1.73 3.93
N VAL A 6 -4.66 0.64 3.21
CA VAL A 6 -4.17 0.37 1.88
C VAL A 6 -5.35 0.16 0.93
N ALA A 7 -5.35 0.90 -0.16
CA ALA A 7 -6.35 0.82 -1.22
C ALA A 7 -5.73 0.50 -2.57
N ARG A 8 -6.53 -0.04 -3.49
CA ARG A 8 -6.13 -0.36 -4.85
C ARG A 8 -7.21 0.07 -5.85
N SER A 9 -6.76 0.64 -6.97
CA SER A 9 -7.56 0.90 -8.17
C SER A 9 -7.11 -0.03 -9.30
N ALA A 10 -8.06 -0.62 -10.03
CA ALA A 10 -7.77 -1.45 -11.19
C ALA A 10 -7.33 -0.59 -12.37
N ALA A 11 -8.01 0.53 -12.61
CA ALA A 11 -7.68 1.49 -13.67
C ALA A 11 -6.27 2.08 -13.49
N LEU A 12 -5.93 2.49 -12.26
CA LEU A 12 -4.58 2.98 -11.97
C LEU A 12 -3.53 1.87 -12.12
N THR A 13 -3.83 0.65 -11.68
CA THR A 13 -2.89 -0.48 -11.83
C THR A 13 -2.61 -0.79 -13.29
N ALA A 14 -3.64 -0.79 -14.15
CA ALA A 14 -3.49 -1.02 -15.57
C ALA A 14 -2.58 0.06 -16.19
N TRP A 15 -2.89 1.33 -15.94
CA TRP A 15 -2.07 2.44 -16.41
C TRP A 15 -0.62 2.36 -15.90
N ALA A 16 -0.41 2.07 -14.61
CA ALA A 16 0.92 1.93 -14.02
C ALA A 16 1.72 0.82 -14.72
N SER A 17 1.07 -0.28 -15.11
CA SER A 17 1.68 -1.34 -15.90
C SER A 17 2.10 -0.84 -17.28
N ASP A 18 1.24 -0.07 -17.96
CA ASP A 18 1.49 0.46 -19.31
C ASP A 18 2.68 1.43 -19.35
N VAL A 19 2.88 2.21 -18.28
CA VAL A 19 4.02 3.15 -18.16
C VAL A 19 5.26 2.54 -17.48
N GLY A 20 5.33 1.21 -17.35
CA GLY A 20 6.51 0.51 -16.81
C GLY A 20 6.66 0.55 -15.28
N GLN A 21 5.66 1.05 -14.56
CA GLN A 21 5.59 1.02 -13.09
C GLN A 21 5.08 -0.31 -12.53
N GLY A 22 4.69 -1.26 -13.39
CA GLY A 22 4.36 -2.62 -13.01
C GLY A 22 2.91 -2.82 -12.53
N LYS A 23 2.60 -4.05 -12.11
CA LYS A 23 1.21 -4.52 -11.88
C LYS A 23 0.76 -4.47 -10.40
N HIS A 24 1.60 -3.93 -9.53
CA HIS A 24 1.42 -3.96 -8.08
C HIS A 24 1.50 -2.54 -7.51
N SER A 25 0.50 -1.74 -7.88
CA SER A 25 0.36 -0.36 -7.41
C SER A 25 -0.70 -0.26 -6.32
N PHE A 26 -0.36 0.38 -5.22
CA PHE A 26 -1.23 0.52 -4.05
C PHE A 26 -1.12 1.92 -3.47
N LYS A 27 -2.22 2.47 -2.96
CA LYS A 27 -2.25 3.70 -2.17
C LYS A 27 -2.17 3.31 -0.70
N LEU A 28 -1.25 3.92 0.04
CA LEU A 28 -1.25 3.93 1.50
C LEU A 28 -1.65 5.33 1.98
N GLY A 29 -2.46 5.39 3.03
CA GLY A 29 -2.82 6.64 3.69
C GLY A 29 -3.16 6.41 5.16
N VAL A 30 -3.25 7.50 5.91
CA VAL A 30 -3.73 7.51 7.30
C VAL A 30 -4.92 8.45 7.38
N ALA A 31 -5.99 8.00 8.01
CA ALA A 31 -7.18 8.81 8.27
C ALA A 31 -7.40 8.94 9.78
N GLU A 32 -8.08 9.99 10.23
CA GLU A 32 -8.39 10.22 11.64
C GLU A 32 -9.35 9.17 12.22
N ASP A 33 -10.21 8.61 11.37
CA ASP A 33 -11.12 7.52 11.69
C ASP A 33 -11.56 6.73 10.45
N GLU A 34 -12.37 5.69 10.67
CA GLU A 34 -12.89 4.82 9.62
C GLU A 34 -13.84 5.55 8.65
N ALA A 35 -14.56 6.58 9.11
CA ALA A 35 -15.46 7.35 8.27
C ALA A 35 -14.68 8.24 7.30
N SER A 36 -13.65 8.94 7.78
CA SER A 36 -12.72 9.71 6.95
C SER A 36 -11.96 8.82 5.95
N MET A 37 -11.55 7.63 6.36
CA MET A 37 -10.97 6.64 5.42
C MET A 37 -11.95 6.29 4.30
N LYS A 38 -13.20 5.95 4.63
CA LYS A 38 -14.22 5.59 3.63
C LYS A 38 -14.52 6.76 2.70
N ALA A 39 -14.63 7.97 3.23
CA ALA A 39 -14.82 9.19 2.45
C ALA A 39 -13.66 9.43 1.48
N ALA A 40 -12.41 9.27 1.95
CA ALA A 40 -11.23 9.44 1.11
C ALA A 40 -11.15 8.40 -0.02
N ILE A 41 -11.47 7.13 0.27
CA ILE A 41 -11.53 6.07 -0.74
C ILE A 41 -12.62 6.34 -1.77
N ALA A 42 -13.80 6.80 -1.34
CA ALA A 42 -14.90 7.14 -2.23
C ALA A 42 -14.60 8.36 -3.12
N ALA A 43 -13.90 9.36 -2.60
CA ALA A 43 -13.42 10.50 -3.38
C ALA A 43 -12.41 10.06 -4.46
N GLY A 44 -11.58 9.07 -4.12
CA GLY A 44 -10.59 8.49 -5.02
C GLY A 44 -9.40 9.41 -5.28
N TRP A 45 -8.45 8.89 -6.06
CA TRP A 45 -7.18 9.55 -6.36
C TRP A 45 -6.78 9.33 -7.82
N GLY A 46 -5.91 10.20 -8.35
CA GLY A 46 -5.43 10.07 -9.73
C GLY A 46 -6.51 10.21 -10.80
N GLY A 47 -7.64 10.84 -10.46
CA GLY A 47 -8.80 10.92 -11.36
C GLY A 47 -9.58 9.61 -11.50
N GLU A 48 -9.24 8.58 -10.73
CA GLU A 48 -9.92 7.29 -10.71
C GLU A 48 -10.85 7.19 -9.49
N SER A 49 -12.01 6.57 -9.67
CA SER A 49 -13.04 6.37 -8.62
C SER A 49 -13.27 4.89 -8.27
N ASP A 50 -12.55 3.97 -8.91
CA ASP A 50 -12.68 2.51 -8.72
C ASP A 50 -11.84 1.98 -7.54
N TRP A 51 -11.46 2.86 -6.61
CA TRP A 51 -10.62 2.52 -5.46
C TRP A 51 -11.35 1.61 -4.48
N LYS A 52 -10.67 0.53 -4.09
CA LYS A 52 -11.17 -0.45 -3.12
C LYS A 52 -10.21 -0.60 -1.97
N LEU A 53 -10.75 -0.61 -0.75
CA LEU A 53 -10.01 -0.96 0.45
C LEU A 53 -9.48 -2.39 0.34
N VAL A 54 -8.19 -2.58 0.62
CA VAL A 54 -7.56 -3.90 0.68
C VAL A 54 -7.39 -4.36 2.12
N LEU A 55 -6.87 -3.47 2.97
CA LEU A 55 -6.66 -3.70 4.39
C LEU A 55 -6.59 -2.36 5.13
N SER A 56 -7.03 -2.35 6.39
CA SER A 56 -6.86 -1.24 7.32
C SER A 56 -6.48 -1.76 8.71
N GLN A 57 -5.80 -0.93 9.49
CA GLN A 57 -5.40 -1.18 10.87
C GLN A 57 -5.38 0.12 11.68
N SER A 58 -5.38 0.01 13.01
CA SER A 58 -5.15 1.17 13.88
C SER A 58 -3.78 1.80 13.58
N ALA A 59 -3.77 3.12 13.49
CA ALA A 59 -2.55 3.93 13.45
C ALA A 59 -2.36 4.55 14.83
N ASP A 60 -1.65 3.85 15.73
CA ASP A 60 -1.45 4.26 17.13
C ASP A 60 -0.54 5.51 17.22
N GLY A 61 -1.07 6.68 16.90
CA GLY A 61 -0.37 7.96 16.99
C GLY A 61 0.60 8.27 15.84
N VAL A 62 0.60 7.47 14.76
CA VAL A 62 1.44 7.71 13.57
C VAL A 62 0.70 8.60 12.58
N THR A 63 1.33 9.69 12.16
CA THR A 63 0.78 10.60 11.14
C THR A 63 0.95 10.06 9.72
N GLU A 64 0.18 10.57 8.75
CA GLU A 64 0.33 10.14 7.35
C GLU A 64 1.75 10.41 6.83
N ASP A 65 2.30 11.60 7.08
CA ASP A 65 3.65 11.97 6.62
C ASP A 65 4.73 11.06 7.21
N GLU A 66 4.64 10.70 8.49
CA GLU A 66 5.57 9.76 9.12
C GLU A 66 5.47 8.36 8.52
N ALA A 67 4.25 7.85 8.33
CA ALA A 67 3.99 6.56 7.71
C ALA A 67 4.56 6.49 6.29
N LEU A 68 4.34 7.54 5.49
CA LEU A 68 4.87 7.65 4.14
C LEU A 68 6.41 7.78 4.14
N ALA A 69 6.98 8.58 5.04
CA ALA A 69 8.43 8.77 5.15
C ALA A 69 9.17 7.49 5.56
N ARG A 70 8.54 6.63 6.38
CA ARG A 70 9.09 5.31 6.72
C ARG A 70 9.02 4.37 5.53
N LEU A 71 7.89 4.34 4.84
CA LEU A 71 7.65 3.43 3.72
C LEU A 71 8.50 3.76 2.49
N THR A 72 8.75 5.04 2.19
CA THR A 72 9.61 5.48 1.07
C THR A 72 11.06 5.01 1.20
N ARG A 73 11.53 4.68 2.42
CA ARG A 73 12.85 4.08 2.65
C ARG A 73 12.93 2.61 2.23
N ARG A 74 11.79 1.95 2.03
CA ARG A 74 11.68 0.51 1.73
C ARG A 74 11.13 0.24 0.34
N GLU A 75 10.16 1.03 -0.11
CA GLU A 75 9.44 0.84 -1.36
C GLU A 75 9.48 2.08 -2.25
N LYS A 76 9.37 1.86 -3.56
CA LYS A 76 9.41 2.94 -4.54
C LYS A 76 8.04 3.61 -4.65
N THR A 77 8.01 4.91 -4.46
CA THR A 77 6.83 5.75 -4.68
C THR A 77 6.67 6.08 -6.16
N ILE A 78 5.42 6.13 -6.64
CA ILE A 78 5.08 6.69 -7.95
C ILE A 78 4.80 8.17 -7.72
N ASP A 79 5.77 9.02 -8.04
CA ASP A 79 5.71 10.44 -7.75
C ASP A 79 4.75 11.16 -8.73
N PRO A 80 3.74 11.90 -8.23
CA PRO A 80 2.85 12.69 -9.08
C PRO A 80 3.57 13.78 -9.89
N GLY A 81 4.76 14.24 -9.48
CA GLY A 81 5.57 15.21 -10.22
C GLY A 81 6.09 14.66 -11.55
N TYR A 82 6.37 13.36 -11.64
CA TYR A 82 6.74 12.70 -12.90
C TYR A 82 5.52 12.21 -13.69
N TYR A 83 4.37 12.08 -13.04
CA TYR A 83 3.16 11.52 -13.63
C TYR A 83 1.93 12.41 -13.42
N PRO A 84 1.65 13.33 -14.36
CA PRO A 84 0.52 14.27 -14.26
C PRO A 84 -0.84 13.58 -14.05
N ARG A 85 -1.00 12.34 -14.52
CA ARG A 85 -2.23 11.55 -14.34
C ARG A 85 -2.60 11.36 -12.87
N LEU A 86 -1.63 11.34 -11.95
CA LEU A 86 -1.88 11.18 -10.53
C LEU A 86 -2.58 12.40 -9.89
N LYS A 87 -2.69 13.54 -10.60
CA LYS A 87 -3.36 14.76 -10.12
C LYS A 87 -2.91 15.19 -8.71
N GLY A 88 -1.61 15.06 -8.42
CA GLY A 88 -1.05 15.38 -7.10
C GLY A 88 -1.24 14.31 -6.02
N ALA A 89 -1.83 13.15 -6.33
CA ALA A 89 -2.02 12.08 -5.36
C ALA A 89 -0.68 11.52 -4.85
N THR A 90 -0.42 11.69 -3.57
CA THR A 90 0.76 11.18 -2.87
C THR A 90 0.49 9.81 -2.26
N GLY A 91 1.55 9.11 -1.82
CA GLY A 91 1.42 7.82 -1.13
C GLY A 91 1.00 6.65 -2.01
N ILE A 92 1.21 6.77 -3.33
CA ILE A 92 1.04 5.66 -4.28
C ILE A 92 2.40 4.97 -4.42
N PHE A 93 2.44 3.67 -4.18
CA PHE A 93 3.66 2.88 -4.19
C PHE A 93 3.61 1.81 -5.26
N ARG A 94 4.74 1.63 -5.95
CA ARG A 94 5.06 0.44 -6.73
C ARG A 94 5.69 -0.58 -5.79
N VAL A 95 5.02 -1.71 -5.61
CA VAL A 95 5.50 -2.77 -4.73
C VAL A 95 6.15 -3.89 -5.51
N SER A 96 7.33 -4.30 -5.08
CA SER A 96 7.98 -5.50 -5.60
C SER A 96 7.44 -6.75 -4.90
N VAL A 97 6.84 -7.68 -5.65
CA VAL A 97 6.36 -8.97 -5.11
C VAL A 97 7.49 -9.75 -4.46
N ALA A 98 8.72 -9.67 -4.99
CA ALA A 98 9.89 -10.31 -4.42
C ALA A 98 10.26 -9.76 -3.03
N ASN A 99 10.00 -8.48 -2.74
CA ASN A 99 10.21 -7.92 -1.40
C ASN A 99 9.18 -8.50 -0.41
N VAL A 100 7.93 -8.59 -0.85
CA VAL A 100 6.84 -9.13 -0.04
C VAL A 100 7.08 -10.61 0.24
N GLN A 101 7.44 -11.41 -0.77
CA GLN A 101 7.80 -12.82 -0.60
C GLN A 101 8.93 -13.01 0.42
N ARG A 102 10.01 -12.24 0.30
CA ARG A 102 11.13 -12.30 1.26
C ARG A 102 10.70 -11.95 2.68
N SER A 103 9.86 -10.92 2.83
CA SER A 103 9.35 -10.53 4.15
C SER A 103 8.41 -11.59 4.76
N LEU A 104 7.60 -12.26 3.94
CA LEU A 104 6.74 -13.37 4.39
C LEU A 104 7.56 -14.59 4.78
N LEU A 105 8.56 -14.96 3.98
CA LEU A 105 9.46 -16.07 4.28
C LEU A 105 10.22 -15.84 5.58
N MET A 106 10.69 -14.61 5.82
CA MET A 106 11.34 -14.25 7.09
C MET A 106 10.40 -14.38 8.28
N ALA A 107 9.14 -13.95 8.14
CA ALA A 107 8.14 -14.11 9.20
C ALA A 107 7.84 -15.60 9.49
N GLN A 108 7.79 -16.44 8.44
CA GLN A 108 7.62 -17.89 8.59
C GLN A 108 8.83 -18.56 9.24
N ALA A 109 10.05 -18.14 8.90
CA ALA A 109 11.27 -18.69 9.49
C ALA A 109 11.41 -18.37 10.99
N MET A 110 10.71 -17.34 11.48
CA MET A 110 10.63 -17.00 12.90
C MET A 110 9.52 -17.76 13.63
N ASP A 111 8.66 -18.50 12.92
CA ASP A 111 7.57 -19.31 13.47
C ASP A 111 7.93 -20.81 13.35
N PRO A 112 8.36 -21.47 14.44
CA PRO A 112 8.89 -22.84 14.39
C PRO A 112 7.85 -23.89 13.97
N ASP A 113 6.56 -23.57 13.99
CA ASP A 113 5.47 -24.49 13.65
C ASP A 113 4.91 -24.32 12.23
N GLN A 114 5.41 -23.34 11.43
CA GLN A 114 4.91 -23.11 10.06
C GLN A 114 5.77 -23.81 8.98
N PRO A 115 5.16 -24.64 8.12
CA PRO A 115 5.88 -25.24 7.00
C PRO A 115 6.26 -24.19 5.95
N MET A 116 7.55 -24.14 5.59
CA MET A 116 8.06 -23.32 4.48
C MET A 116 7.48 -23.84 3.16
N THR A 117 6.41 -23.19 2.70
CA THR A 117 5.74 -23.51 1.44
C THR A 117 5.86 -22.34 0.48
N ASP A 118 5.73 -22.61 -0.83
CA ASP A 118 5.77 -21.58 -1.86
C ASP A 118 4.70 -20.50 -1.59
N VAL A 119 5.14 -19.31 -1.17
CA VAL A 119 4.24 -18.25 -0.75
C VAL A 119 3.71 -17.52 -1.97
N LYS A 120 2.51 -17.90 -2.39
CA LYS A 120 1.72 -17.15 -3.36
C LYS A 120 1.22 -15.86 -2.71
N VAL A 121 1.86 -14.74 -3.04
CA VAL A 121 1.50 -13.41 -2.51
C VAL A 121 0.11 -12.99 -2.98
N LYS A 122 -0.78 -12.73 -2.03
CA LYS A 122 -2.10 -12.15 -2.25
C LYS A 122 -2.06 -10.63 -2.05
N PRO A 123 -3.03 -9.87 -2.60
CA PRO A 123 -3.12 -8.42 -2.36
C PRO A 123 -3.19 -8.05 -0.88
N LYS A 124 -3.84 -8.88 -0.05
CA LYS A 124 -3.88 -8.68 1.41
C LYS A 124 -2.50 -8.78 2.06
N ASP A 125 -1.65 -9.69 1.59
CA ASP A 125 -0.29 -9.85 2.12
C ASP A 125 0.58 -8.65 1.75
N ILE A 126 0.41 -8.10 0.54
CA ILE A 126 1.05 -6.85 0.12
C ILE A 126 0.60 -5.71 1.03
N ALA A 127 -0.70 -5.58 1.27
CA ALA A 127 -1.22 -4.52 2.13
C ALA A 127 -0.72 -4.64 3.57
N ALA A 128 -0.67 -5.86 4.13
CA ALA A 128 -0.11 -6.10 5.46
C ALA A 128 1.38 -5.75 5.53
N TYR A 129 2.15 -6.09 4.49
CA TYR A 129 3.56 -5.70 4.37
C TYR A 129 3.73 -4.17 4.35
N LEU A 130 2.91 -3.45 3.56
CA LEU A 130 2.98 -1.99 3.49
C LEU A 130 2.65 -1.34 4.84
N ILE A 131 1.56 -1.76 5.48
CA ILE A 131 1.15 -1.22 6.79
C ILE A 131 2.24 -1.49 7.84
N ARG A 132 2.77 -2.72 7.90
CA ARG A 132 3.83 -3.07 8.85
C ARG A 132 5.07 -2.19 8.69
N ASN A 133 5.53 -1.95 7.46
CA ASN A 133 6.70 -1.11 7.21
C ASN A 133 6.43 0.38 7.42
N ALA A 134 5.18 0.82 7.32
CA ALA A 134 4.78 2.19 7.59
C ALA A 134 4.63 2.46 9.10
N LEU A 135 4.31 1.44 9.90
CA LEU A 135 4.20 1.53 11.37
C LEU A 135 5.52 1.27 12.12
N ALA A 136 6.48 0.58 11.48
CA ALA A 136 7.82 0.32 12.02
C ALA A 136 8.64 1.60 12.24
#